data_AF-M5RX02-F1
#
_entry.id   AF-M5RX02-F1
#
_cell.length_a   1.000
_cell.length_b   1.000
_cell.length_c   1.000
_cell.angle_alpha   90.00
_cell.angle_beta   90.00
_cell.angle_gamma   90.00
#
_symmetry.space_group_name_H-M   'P 1'
#
loop_
_entity.id
_entity.type
_entity.pdbx_description
1 polymer ?
#
loop_
_entity_poly.entity_id
_entity_poly.type
_entity_poly.pdbx_seq_one_letter_code
_entity_poly.pdbx_strand_id
1 'polypeptide(L)'
;MPSVEQLRTRLTEKLEELFQLDQPDLDFGFYRIMHARSREVRKFLDKDLPKLVASEFAGHAAGNVEDKLAAARTKVEQSLGDTAIDAAGNLAEHFHQTPPGKEYLAAQAAAAAAGDTAKIEADVYDHLFRFFERYYETGDFSSRRYYARETPGRAAPYAIPYNGEEVKLHWANADQYYIKTAEHFSNYTVDLVEGVRKQEQINRREGDQVEFLSEQDDFDKQPRRIHFRVVAASEGEHNNVKAAENASRFFLIRADNPIEFEEESGELVCRFDYRVDPNKSGTDAKWQEKKNAEAATLVLSQLKDLKGNVVAADYHRMLATLAPTKNQKDARCSKSISRNTQLETTPITSFTKISAAF
;
A
#
# COMPACT_ATOMS: atom_id res chain seq x y z
N MET A 1 -14.04 6.39 34.69
CA MET A 1 -13.33 5.87 33.50
C MET A 1 -14.02 6.42 32.28
N PRO A 2 -13.31 6.67 31.16
CA PRO A 2 -13.95 7.10 29.93
C PRO A 2 -14.96 6.03 29.46
N SER A 3 -16.07 6.46 28.86
CA SER A 3 -17.04 5.53 28.28
C SER A 3 -16.49 4.88 27.00
N VAL A 4 -17.05 3.74 26.60
CA VAL A 4 -16.69 3.05 25.34
C VAL A 4 -16.81 4.02 24.14
N GLU A 5 -17.87 4.83 24.11
CA GLU A 5 -18.06 5.83 23.06
C GLU A 5 -16.95 6.89 23.04
N GLN A 6 -16.51 7.36 24.21
CA GLN A 6 -15.41 8.33 24.31
C GLN A 6 -14.09 7.74 23.85
N LEU A 7 -13.81 6.47 24.18
CA LEU A 7 -12.60 5.76 23.73
C LEU A 7 -12.63 5.53 22.22
N ARG A 8 -13.79 5.18 21.66
CA ARG A 8 -13.99 5.04 20.22
C ARG A 8 -13.73 6.35 19.50
N THR A 9 -14.31 7.47 19.96
CA THR A 9 -14.09 8.78 19.34
C THR A 9 -12.61 9.17 19.33
N ARG A 10 -11.91 8.96 20.45
CA ARG A 10 -10.46 9.21 20.53
C ARG A 10 -9.65 8.37 19.55
N LEU A 11 -10.01 7.08 19.40
CA LEU A 11 -9.36 6.23 18.42
C LEU A 11 -9.66 6.71 16.98
N THR A 12 -10.90 7.07 16.67
CA THR A 12 -11.27 7.59 15.36
C THR A 12 -10.49 8.85 15.02
N GLU A 13 -10.42 9.82 15.93
CA GLU A 13 -9.62 11.04 15.74
C GLU A 13 -8.13 10.71 15.49
N LYS A 14 -7.58 9.75 16.23
CA LYS A 14 -6.18 9.31 16.03
C LYS A 14 -5.97 8.62 14.68
N LEU A 15 -6.95 7.86 14.21
CA LEU A 15 -6.91 7.24 12.88
C LEU A 15 -7.02 8.28 11.76
N GLU A 16 -7.82 9.32 11.94
CA GLU A 16 -7.88 10.43 10.98
C GLU A 16 -6.52 11.16 10.87
N GLU A 17 -5.86 11.41 12.00
CA GLU A 17 -4.49 11.95 12.06
C GLU A 17 -3.46 11.01 11.40
N LEU A 18 -3.63 9.69 11.60
CA LEU A 18 -2.77 8.66 11.00
C LEU A 18 -2.85 8.67 9.47
N PHE A 19 -4.06 8.85 8.92
CA PHE A 19 -4.27 8.89 7.48
C PHE A 19 -3.99 10.26 6.85
N GLN A 20 -3.68 11.29 7.65
CA GLN A 20 -3.32 12.64 7.20
C GLN A 20 -4.33 13.23 6.20
N LEU A 21 -5.61 12.95 6.43
CA LEU A 21 -6.70 13.35 5.53
C LEU A 21 -6.99 14.86 5.56
N ASP A 22 -6.42 15.58 6.52
CA ASP A 22 -6.58 17.01 6.78
C ASP A 22 -5.38 17.85 6.29
N GLN A 23 -4.36 17.24 5.69
CA GLN A 23 -3.20 17.94 5.14
C GLN A 23 -3.26 18.09 3.62
N PRO A 24 -3.82 19.20 3.10
CA PRO A 24 -3.95 19.43 1.65
C PRO A 24 -2.61 19.62 0.94
N ASP A 25 -1.56 19.98 1.68
CA ASP A 25 -0.21 20.18 1.13
C ASP A 25 0.44 18.85 0.71
N LEU A 26 -0.07 17.72 1.20
CA LEU A 26 0.45 16.38 0.96
C LEU A 26 -0.21 15.72 -0.27
N ASP A 27 -0.29 16.40 -1.41
CA ASP A 27 -0.95 15.90 -2.63
C ASP A 27 0.02 15.20 -3.60
N PHE A 28 0.66 14.11 -3.14
CA PHE A 28 1.53 13.30 -3.98
C PHE A 28 1.45 11.81 -3.67
N GLY A 29 1.78 10.98 -4.67
CA GLY A 29 1.84 9.53 -4.52
C GLY A 29 0.58 8.91 -3.94
N PHE A 30 0.74 8.16 -2.85
CA PHE A 30 -0.35 7.51 -2.11
C PHE A 30 -1.34 8.51 -1.51
N TYR A 31 -0.87 9.65 -1.00
CA TYR A 31 -1.72 10.65 -0.35
C TYR A 31 -2.72 11.29 -1.32
N ARG A 32 -2.37 11.45 -2.60
CA ARG A 32 -3.32 11.88 -3.63
C ARG A 32 -4.53 10.94 -3.76
N ILE A 33 -4.29 9.63 -3.65
CA ILE A 33 -5.37 8.63 -3.67
C ILE A 33 -6.19 8.73 -2.39
N MET A 34 -5.52 8.86 -1.25
CA MET A 34 -6.18 9.01 0.06
C MET A 34 -7.04 10.26 0.14
N HIS A 35 -6.60 11.39 -0.41
CA HIS A 35 -7.39 12.62 -0.49
C HIS A 35 -8.56 12.49 -1.46
N ALA A 36 -8.35 11.90 -2.64
CA ALA A 36 -9.42 11.65 -3.61
C ALA A 36 -10.52 10.73 -3.04
N ARG A 37 -10.13 9.78 -2.20
CA ARG A 37 -11.04 8.82 -1.52
C ARG A 37 -11.35 9.21 -0.06
N SER A 38 -10.98 10.41 0.37
CA SER A 38 -11.11 10.85 1.78
C SER A 38 -12.54 10.71 2.32
N ARG A 39 -13.55 10.97 1.48
CA ARG A 39 -14.97 10.77 1.83
C ARG A 39 -15.31 9.32 2.13
N GLU A 40 -14.73 8.38 1.38
CA GLU A 40 -14.95 6.94 1.59
C GLU A 40 -14.25 6.48 2.86
N VAL A 41 -13.02 6.94 3.10
CA VAL A 41 -12.26 6.63 4.33
C VAL A 41 -12.98 7.18 5.57
N ARG A 42 -13.42 8.44 5.56
CA ARG A 42 -14.20 9.02 6.67
C ARG A 42 -15.52 8.29 6.90
N LYS A 43 -16.25 7.98 5.82
CA LYS A 43 -17.48 7.18 5.93
C LYS A 43 -17.21 5.82 6.59
N PHE A 44 -16.10 5.17 6.22
CA PHE A 44 -15.70 3.91 6.83
C PHE A 44 -15.44 4.09 8.34
N LEU A 45 -14.61 5.06 8.72
CA LEU A 45 -14.26 5.32 10.12
C LEU A 45 -15.47 5.71 10.98
N ASP A 46 -16.39 6.52 10.45
CA ASP A 46 -17.54 7.05 11.19
C ASP A 46 -18.70 6.06 11.29
N LYS A 47 -18.95 5.28 10.22
CA LYS A 47 -20.19 4.51 10.08
C LYS A 47 -19.99 3.02 9.95
N ASP A 48 -18.97 2.58 9.21
CA ASP A 48 -18.82 1.16 8.88
C ASP A 48 -17.95 0.43 9.91
N LEU A 49 -16.88 1.07 10.40
CA LEU A 49 -16.03 0.54 11.46
C LEU A 49 -16.80 0.29 12.76
N PRO A 50 -17.64 1.23 13.28
CA PRO A 50 -18.42 0.94 14.48
C PRO A 50 -19.41 -0.22 14.28
N LYS A 51 -19.97 -0.38 13.07
CA LYS A 51 -20.87 -1.51 12.78
C LYS A 51 -20.13 -2.84 12.75
N LEU A 52 -18.94 -2.87 12.15
CA LEU A 52 -18.10 -4.07 12.10
C LEU A 52 -17.71 -4.49 13.52
N VAL A 53 -17.26 -3.53 14.33
CA VAL A 53 -16.93 -3.77 15.73
C VAL A 53 -18.16 -4.28 16.49
N ALA A 54 -19.31 -3.61 16.34
CA ALA A 54 -20.55 -4.04 16.96
C ALA A 54 -20.98 -5.44 16.52
N SER A 55 -20.77 -5.85 15.25
CA SER A 55 -21.11 -7.21 14.80
C SER A 55 -20.19 -8.28 15.40
N GLU A 56 -18.90 -8.00 15.54
CA GLU A 56 -17.93 -8.93 16.13
C GLU A 56 -18.19 -9.11 17.64
N PHE A 57 -18.51 -8.01 18.33
CA PHE A 57 -18.90 -8.05 19.75
C PHE A 57 -20.33 -8.51 19.98
N ALA A 58 -21.25 -8.36 19.02
CA ALA A 58 -22.62 -8.92 19.11
C ALA A 58 -22.61 -10.45 19.09
N GLY A 59 -21.60 -11.08 18.48
CA GLY A 59 -21.34 -12.50 18.63
C GLY A 59 -20.95 -12.91 20.07
N HIS A 60 -20.54 -11.95 20.90
CA HIS A 60 -20.02 -12.17 22.25
C HIS A 60 -20.96 -11.68 23.37
N ALA A 61 -21.75 -10.60 23.20
CA ALA A 61 -22.88 -10.27 24.08
C ALA A 61 -23.79 -9.14 23.56
N ALA A 62 -24.98 -9.02 24.18
CA ALA A 62 -25.82 -7.81 24.27
C ALA A 62 -26.97 -7.62 23.25
N GLY A 63 -27.84 -8.63 23.11
CA GLY A 63 -29.23 -8.42 22.69
C GLY A 63 -30.23 -8.62 23.84
N ASN A 64 -30.75 -7.52 24.41
CA ASN A 64 -31.83 -7.47 25.43
C ASN A 64 -31.54 -8.22 26.75
N VAL A 65 -30.29 -8.23 27.24
CA VAL A 65 -29.93 -9.00 28.44
C VAL A 65 -30.37 -8.31 29.74
N GLU A 66 -30.21 -6.99 29.84
CA GLU A 66 -30.70 -6.22 31.00
C GLU A 66 -32.24 -6.22 31.08
N ASP A 67 -32.94 -6.08 29.96
CA ASP A 67 -34.40 -6.18 29.91
C ASP A 67 -34.89 -7.59 30.29
N LYS A 68 -34.17 -8.64 29.86
CA LYS A 68 -34.46 -10.03 30.26
C LYS A 68 -34.16 -10.27 31.74
N LEU A 69 -33.11 -9.67 32.29
CA LEU A 69 -32.79 -9.73 33.71
C LEU A 69 -33.87 -9.02 34.54
N ALA A 70 -34.29 -7.83 34.11
CA ALA A 70 -35.36 -7.07 34.77
C ALA A 70 -36.70 -7.82 34.71
N ALA A 71 -37.06 -8.37 33.55
CA ALA A 71 -38.28 -9.19 33.41
C ALA A 71 -38.20 -10.49 34.23
N ALA A 72 -37.05 -11.16 34.28
CA ALA A 72 -36.84 -12.34 35.11
C ALA A 72 -36.92 -12.01 36.60
N ARG A 73 -36.40 -10.85 37.02
CA ARG A 73 -36.52 -10.33 38.38
C ARG A 73 -37.98 -10.12 38.77
N THR A 74 -38.76 -9.44 37.93
CA THR A 74 -40.19 -9.21 38.18
C THR A 74 -40.97 -10.53 38.26
N LYS A 75 -40.64 -11.53 37.44
CA LYS A 75 -41.24 -12.87 37.54
C LYS A 75 -40.92 -13.54 38.88
N VAL A 76 -39.67 -13.48 39.34
CA VAL A 76 -39.25 -14.04 40.63
C VAL A 76 -39.97 -13.34 41.78
N GLU A 77 -40.03 -12.02 41.77
CA GLU A 77 -40.74 -11.23 42.80
C GLU A 77 -42.24 -11.56 42.83
N GLN A 78 -42.90 -11.70 41.67
CA GLN A 78 -44.32 -12.03 41.58
C GLN A 78 -44.67 -13.48 41.97
N SER A 79 -43.77 -14.45 41.73
CA SER A 79 -44.05 -15.88 41.92
C SER A 79 -43.44 -16.49 43.18
N LEU A 80 -42.37 -15.89 43.72
CA LEU A 80 -41.64 -16.38 44.89
C LEU A 80 -41.64 -15.38 46.07
N GLY A 81 -42.14 -14.16 45.87
CA GLY A 81 -42.30 -13.12 46.88
C GLY A 81 -41.06 -12.25 47.10
N ASP A 82 -41.24 -11.11 47.78
CA ASP A 82 -40.22 -10.05 47.99
C ASP A 82 -38.93 -10.50 48.73
N THR A 83 -38.92 -11.69 49.32
CA THR A 83 -37.76 -12.23 50.06
C THR A 83 -36.88 -13.16 49.23
N ALA A 84 -37.23 -13.40 47.97
CA ALA A 84 -36.52 -14.34 47.11
C ALA A 84 -35.15 -13.83 46.62
N ILE A 85 -34.97 -12.51 46.56
CA ILE A 85 -33.74 -11.84 46.08
C ILE A 85 -33.19 -10.99 47.23
N ASP A 86 -31.92 -11.14 47.55
CA ASP A 86 -31.26 -10.34 48.58
C ASP A 86 -30.99 -8.89 48.10
N ALA A 87 -30.57 -8.01 49.01
CA ALA A 87 -30.21 -6.63 48.67
C ALA A 87 -29.01 -6.51 47.73
N ALA A 88 -28.25 -7.60 47.52
CA ALA A 88 -27.11 -7.68 46.62
C ALA A 88 -27.47 -8.25 45.23
N GLY A 89 -28.72 -8.64 45.01
CA GLY A 89 -29.21 -9.20 43.75
C GLY A 89 -28.96 -10.71 43.57
N ASN A 90 -28.71 -11.45 44.65
CA ASN A 90 -28.57 -12.92 44.59
C ASN A 90 -29.89 -13.59 44.96
N LEU A 91 -30.22 -14.63 44.20
CA LEU A 91 -31.36 -15.51 44.48
C LEU A 91 -31.03 -16.42 45.67
N ALA A 92 -31.94 -16.55 46.62
CA ALA A 92 -31.74 -17.44 47.77
C ALA A 92 -31.62 -18.92 47.35
N GLU A 93 -30.72 -19.67 48.00
CA GLU A 93 -30.34 -21.06 47.63
C GLU A 93 -31.54 -22.01 47.47
N HIS A 94 -32.57 -21.85 48.30
CA HIS A 94 -33.76 -22.68 48.26
C HIS A 94 -34.63 -22.48 47.01
N PHE A 95 -34.46 -21.37 46.28
CA PHE A 95 -35.19 -21.08 45.04
C PHE A 95 -34.42 -21.41 43.76
N HIS A 96 -33.14 -21.83 43.86
CA HIS A 96 -32.29 -22.15 42.70
C HIS A 96 -32.86 -23.26 41.81
N GLN A 97 -33.62 -24.19 42.38
CA GLN A 97 -34.20 -25.32 41.65
C GLN A 97 -35.58 -25.02 41.05
N THR A 98 -36.18 -23.87 41.36
CA THR A 98 -37.49 -23.48 40.82
C THR A 98 -37.37 -23.00 39.36
N PRO A 99 -38.41 -23.20 38.53
CA PRO A 99 -38.40 -22.70 37.14
C PRO A 99 -38.07 -21.19 37.01
N PRO A 100 -38.69 -20.26 37.78
CA PRO A 100 -38.34 -18.84 37.72
C PRO A 100 -36.93 -18.53 38.27
N GLY A 101 -36.46 -19.29 39.26
CA GLY A 101 -35.10 -19.16 39.79
C GLY A 101 -34.01 -19.52 38.79
N LYS A 102 -34.22 -20.58 37.99
CA LYS A 102 -33.29 -20.96 36.91
C LYS A 102 -33.25 -19.93 35.79
N GLU A 103 -34.39 -19.36 35.41
CA GLU A 103 -34.46 -18.27 34.43
C GLU A 103 -33.69 -17.03 34.91
N TYR A 104 -33.80 -16.69 36.20
CA TYR A 104 -33.09 -15.55 36.79
C TYR A 104 -31.57 -15.77 36.85
N LEU A 105 -31.11 -16.94 37.28
CA LEU A 105 -29.67 -17.27 37.31
C LEU A 105 -29.06 -17.28 35.90
N ALA A 106 -29.78 -17.80 34.91
CA ALA A 106 -29.34 -17.77 33.51
C ALA A 106 -29.27 -16.33 32.98
N ALA A 107 -30.24 -15.47 33.32
CA ALA A 107 -30.22 -14.05 32.96
C ALA A 107 -29.09 -13.29 33.67
N GLN A 108 -28.80 -13.62 34.93
CA GLN A 108 -27.71 -13.03 35.71
C GLN A 108 -26.34 -13.40 35.15
N ALA A 109 -26.13 -14.68 34.79
CA ALA A 109 -24.91 -15.12 34.13
C ALA A 109 -24.72 -14.46 32.76
N ALA A 110 -25.80 -14.31 31.98
CA ALA A 110 -25.76 -13.61 30.70
C ALA A 110 -25.44 -12.11 30.88
N ALA A 111 -25.96 -11.46 31.92
CA ALA A 111 -25.67 -10.05 32.22
C ALA A 111 -24.22 -9.84 32.66
N ALA A 112 -23.67 -10.75 33.46
CA ALA A 112 -22.26 -10.73 33.86
C ALA A 112 -21.34 -10.89 32.63
N ALA A 113 -21.63 -11.85 31.74
CA ALA A 113 -20.88 -12.05 30.51
C ALA A 113 -20.95 -10.83 29.56
N ALA A 114 -22.10 -10.12 29.55
CA ALA A 114 -22.24 -8.88 28.80
C ALA A 114 -21.40 -7.74 29.37
N GLY A 115 -21.33 -7.61 30.70
CA GLY A 115 -20.45 -6.64 31.38
C GLY A 115 -18.97 -6.87 31.07
N ASP A 116 -18.53 -8.12 31.00
CA ASP A 116 -17.16 -8.48 30.61
C ASP A 116 -16.87 -8.11 29.15
N THR A 117 -17.83 -8.30 28.25
CA THR A 117 -17.67 -7.97 26.82
C THR A 117 -17.49 -6.45 26.61
N ALA A 118 -18.31 -5.63 27.27
CA ALA A 118 -18.18 -4.16 27.20
C ALA A 118 -16.83 -3.66 27.77
N LYS A 119 -16.32 -4.34 28.80
CA LYS A 119 -15.00 -4.06 29.35
C LYS A 119 -13.87 -4.43 28.38
N ILE A 120 -13.98 -5.59 27.73
CA ILE A 120 -13.03 -6.02 26.69
C ILE A 120 -13.01 -5.02 25.53
N GLU A 121 -14.18 -4.56 25.07
CA GLU A 121 -14.28 -3.53 24.02
C GLU A 121 -13.56 -2.23 24.44
N ALA A 122 -13.81 -1.75 25.66
CA ALA A 122 -13.12 -0.58 26.20
C ALA A 122 -11.60 -0.77 26.25
N ASP A 123 -11.13 -1.92 26.73
CA ASP A 123 -9.70 -2.24 26.83
C ASP A 123 -9.05 -2.32 25.44
N VAL A 124 -9.74 -2.87 24.44
CA VAL A 124 -9.26 -2.91 23.04
C VAL A 124 -9.10 -1.49 22.50
N TYR A 125 -10.09 -0.62 22.67
CA TYR A 125 -9.99 0.76 22.20
C TYR A 125 -8.85 1.54 22.90
N ASP A 126 -8.72 1.41 24.22
CA ASP A 126 -7.62 2.05 24.96
C ASP A 126 -6.25 1.51 24.53
N HIS A 127 -6.10 0.20 24.32
CA HIS A 127 -4.85 -0.40 23.86
C HIS A 127 -4.48 0.05 22.44
N LEU A 128 -5.42 0.06 21.51
CA LEU A 128 -5.19 0.52 20.14
C LEU A 128 -4.83 2.01 20.11
N PHE A 129 -5.56 2.83 20.85
CA PHE A 129 -5.26 4.25 20.96
C PHE A 129 -3.85 4.49 21.51
N ARG A 130 -3.50 3.86 22.64
CA ARG A 130 -2.15 3.97 23.24
C ARG A 130 -1.05 3.48 22.33
N PHE A 131 -1.32 2.45 21.53
CA PHE A 131 -0.37 1.96 20.54
C PHE A 131 -0.10 3.04 19.48
N PHE A 132 -1.15 3.55 18.83
CA PHE A 132 -0.99 4.56 17.77
C PHE A 132 -0.44 5.87 18.32
N GLU A 133 -0.95 6.38 19.44
CA GLU A 133 -0.43 7.58 20.11
C GLU A 133 1.07 7.48 20.40
N ARG A 134 1.54 6.29 20.80
CA ARG A 134 2.92 6.09 21.19
C ARG A 134 3.87 5.97 20.01
N TYR A 135 3.50 5.19 19.02
CA TYR A 135 4.41 4.82 17.94
C TYR A 135 4.25 5.71 16.71
N TYR A 136 3.10 6.33 16.49
CA TYR A 136 2.91 7.25 15.36
C TYR A 136 3.32 8.67 15.71
N GLU A 137 4.28 9.21 14.94
CA GLU A 137 4.77 10.58 15.06
C GLU A 137 5.08 11.15 13.67
N THR A 138 4.49 12.30 13.33
CA THR A 138 4.80 13.09 12.12
C THR A 138 4.77 12.26 10.82
N GLY A 139 3.79 11.37 10.67
CA GLY A 139 3.61 10.58 9.44
C GLY A 139 4.41 9.29 9.36
N ASP A 140 5.10 8.90 10.44
CA ASP A 140 5.84 7.64 10.48
C ASP A 140 5.64 6.90 11.81
N PHE A 141 5.85 5.59 11.79
CA PHE A 141 5.92 4.77 12.98
C PHE A 141 7.35 4.71 13.49
N SER A 142 7.60 5.35 14.64
CA SER A 142 8.89 5.33 15.31
C SER A 142 8.90 4.33 16.47
N SER A 143 9.95 3.51 16.60
CA SER A 143 10.12 2.63 17.76
C SER A 143 10.54 3.45 19.00
N ARG A 144 9.57 3.85 19.83
CA ARG A 144 9.88 4.54 21.10
C ARG A 144 10.33 3.55 22.17
N ARG A 145 11.46 3.82 22.81
CA ARG A 145 12.00 3.00 23.92
C ARG A 145 11.00 2.92 25.07
N TYR A 146 10.76 1.70 25.57
CA TYR A 146 9.96 1.51 26.78
C TYR A 146 10.89 1.47 27.99
N TYR A 147 10.95 2.56 28.76
CA TYR A 147 11.64 2.60 30.04
C TYR A 147 10.66 2.25 31.16
N ALA A 148 10.11 1.03 31.19
CA ALA A 148 9.46 0.56 32.40
C ALA A 148 10.51 0.16 33.43
N ARG A 149 10.43 0.74 34.62
CA ARG A 149 11.22 0.33 35.76
C ARG A 149 10.79 -1.09 36.16
N GLU A 150 11.74 -1.99 36.24
CA GLU A 150 11.53 -3.33 36.79
C GLU A 150 11.02 -3.20 38.23
N THR A 151 9.96 -3.93 38.57
CA THR A 151 9.43 -3.99 39.93
C THR A 151 9.36 -5.46 40.38
N PRO A 152 9.33 -5.74 41.70
CA PRO A 152 9.32 -7.12 42.20
C PRO A 152 8.14 -7.99 41.70
N GLY A 153 7.07 -7.37 41.18
CA GLY A 153 5.92 -8.05 40.57
C GLY A 153 5.83 -7.94 39.05
N ARG A 154 6.81 -7.31 38.37
CA ARG A 154 6.78 -7.11 36.91
C ARG A 154 8.20 -7.18 36.35
N ALA A 155 8.49 -8.27 35.64
CA ALA A 155 9.77 -8.50 34.97
C ALA A 155 10.06 -7.44 33.91
N ALA A 156 11.35 -7.29 33.58
CA ALA A 156 11.79 -6.41 32.50
C ALA A 156 11.05 -6.75 31.18
N PRO A 157 10.59 -5.75 30.40
CA PRO A 157 9.74 -5.94 29.21
C PRO A 157 10.33 -6.79 28.06
N TYR A 158 11.61 -7.13 28.11
CA TYR A 158 12.30 -7.85 27.03
C TYR A 158 12.99 -9.11 27.58
N ALA A 159 12.36 -10.26 27.38
CA ALA A 159 13.04 -11.55 27.46
C ALA A 159 13.71 -11.81 26.10
N ILE A 160 15.05 -11.80 26.06
CA ILE A 160 15.78 -12.14 24.83
C ILE A 160 15.65 -13.66 24.65
N PRO A 161 15.08 -14.17 23.53
CA PRO A 161 15.01 -15.60 23.28
C PRO A 161 16.42 -16.10 22.98
N TYR A 162 17.12 -16.55 24.01
CA TYR A 162 18.52 -16.95 23.97
C TYR A 162 18.68 -18.30 24.67
N ASN A 163 19.27 -19.27 23.98
CA ASN A 163 19.45 -20.65 24.44
C ASN A 163 20.73 -20.86 25.28
N GLY A 164 21.53 -19.81 25.51
CA GLY A 164 22.68 -19.87 26.41
C GLY A 164 24.01 -20.26 25.77
N GLU A 165 24.07 -20.46 24.45
CA GLU A 165 25.25 -21.03 23.78
C GLU A 165 26.37 -20.00 23.50
N GLU A 166 26.08 -18.80 22.96
CA GLU A 166 27.07 -17.76 22.62
C GLU A 166 26.57 -16.29 22.76
N VAL A 167 27.47 -15.29 22.76
CA VAL A 167 27.11 -13.86 22.87
C VAL A 167 26.06 -13.44 21.82
N LYS A 168 24.82 -13.20 22.26
CA LYS A 168 23.73 -12.71 21.41
C LYS A 168 23.58 -11.19 21.51
N LEU A 169 24.02 -10.48 20.46
CA LEU A 169 23.75 -9.05 20.31
C LEU A 169 22.33 -8.87 19.75
N HIS A 170 21.49 -8.14 20.48
CA HIS A 170 20.10 -7.88 20.10
C HIS A 170 19.82 -6.37 20.19
N TRP A 171 19.22 -5.80 19.15
CA TRP A 171 18.85 -4.38 19.08
C TRP A 171 17.36 -4.26 18.76
N ALA A 172 16.77 -3.10 19.09
CA ALA A 172 15.31 -2.92 19.08
C ALA A 172 14.62 -3.16 17.71
N ASN A 173 15.38 -3.03 16.62
CA ASN A 173 14.89 -3.19 15.26
C ASN A 173 15.44 -4.47 14.60
N ALA A 174 15.93 -5.44 15.39
CA ALA A 174 16.59 -6.64 14.85
C ALA A 174 15.75 -7.44 13.84
N ASP A 175 14.42 -7.36 13.96
CA ASP A 175 13.45 -8.01 13.05
C ASP A 175 12.59 -7.00 12.25
N GLN A 176 12.86 -5.70 12.36
CA GLN A 176 12.16 -4.68 11.59
C GLN A 176 12.87 -4.45 10.25
N TYR A 177 12.41 -5.13 9.22
CA TYR A 177 12.82 -4.85 7.85
C TYR A 177 11.97 -3.72 7.28
N TYR A 178 12.60 -2.57 7.02
CA TYR A 178 12.02 -1.57 6.14
C TYR A 178 11.98 -2.14 4.72
N ILE A 179 10.83 -2.69 4.33
CA ILE A 179 10.56 -2.99 2.93
C ILE A 179 10.21 -1.67 2.28
N LYS A 180 11.23 -1.03 1.69
CA LYS A 180 11.01 0.02 0.70
C LYS A 180 10.27 -0.66 -0.46
N THR A 181 8.96 -0.46 -0.59
CA THR A 181 8.11 -1.02 -1.67
C THR A 181 8.47 -0.49 -3.06
N ALA A 182 9.67 0.07 -3.25
CA ALA A 182 10.14 0.67 -4.48
C ALA A 182 10.73 -0.35 -5.48
N GLU A 183 10.95 -1.60 -5.10
CA GLU A 183 11.64 -2.60 -5.95
C GLU A 183 10.75 -3.78 -6.38
N HIS A 184 9.43 -3.59 -6.47
CA HIS A 184 8.69 -4.42 -7.42
C HIS A 184 9.06 -3.94 -8.82
N PHE A 185 9.72 -4.81 -9.60
CA PHE A 185 9.92 -4.64 -11.04
C PHE A 185 8.54 -4.51 -11.70
N SER A 186 8.02 -3.30 -11.70
CA SER A 186 6.70 -3.00 -12.21
C SER A 186 6.80 -3.06 -13.72
N ASN A 187 6.03 -3.96 -14.34
CA ASN A 187 5.89 -3.98 -15.79
C ASN A 187 5.36 -2.61 -16.24
N TYR A 188 6.22 -1.81 -16.86
CA TYR A 188 5.86 -0.44 -17.23
C TYR A 188 5.26 -0.43 -18.63
N THR A 189 4.14 0.26 -18.80
CA THR A 189 3.41 0.32 -20.07
C THR A 189 3.25 1.76 -20.51
N VAL A 190 3.61 2.06 -21.76
CA VAL A 190 3.46 3.39 -22.38
C VAL A 190 2.50 3.31 -23.54
N ASP A 191 1.50 4.17 -23.57
CA ASP A 191 0.67 4.38 -24.75
C ASP A 191 1.32 5.40 -25.68
N LEU A 192 1.74 4.95 -26.86
CA LEU A 192 2.37 5.82 -27.85
C LEU A 192 1.41 6.81 -28.48
N VAL A 193 0.13 6.46 -28.62
CA VAL A 193 -0.87 7.29 -29.28
C VAL A 193 -1.03 8.58 -28.49
N GLU A 194 -1.19 8.46 -27.17
CA GLU A 194 -1.25 9.61 -26.26
C GLU A 194 0.05 10.44 -26.27
N GLY A 195 1.20 9.79 -26.39
CA GLY A 195 2.49 10.45 -26.52
C GLY A 195 2.58 11.31 -27.78
N VAL A 196 2.16 10.77 -28.92
CA VAL A 196 2.15 11.49 -30.20
C VAL A 196 1.11 12.62 -30.20
N ARG A 197 -0.11 12.39 -29.70
CA ARG A 197 -1.16 13.43 -29.58
C ARG A 197 -0.66 14.65 -28.79
N LYS A 198 0.00 14.41 -27.64
CA LYS A 198 0.59 15.49 -26.83
C LYS A 198 1.70 16.22 -27.58
N GLN A 199 2.52 15.50 -28.35
CA GLN A 199 3.59 16.12 -29.12
C GLN A 199 3.04 16.96 -30.28
N GLU A 200 2.02 16.48 -30.99
CA GLU A 200 1.33 17.25 -32.04
C GLU A 200 0.71 18.53 -31.47
N GLN A 201 0.10 18.48 -30.27
CA GLN A 201 -0.40 19.68 -29.59
C GLN A 201 0.71 20.70 -29.28
N ILE A 202 1.91 20.24 -28.92
CA ILE A 202 3.07 21.11 -28.71
C ILE A 202 3.52 21.71 -30.05
N ASN A 203 3.69 20.89 -31.08
CA ASN A 203 4.11 21.32 -32.42
C ASN A 203 3.14 22.37 -33.00
N ARG A 204 1.83 22.19 -32.83
CA ARG A 204 0.80 23.17 -33.24
C ARG A 204 0.98 24.53 -32.56
N ARG A 205 1.37 24.55 -31.27
CA ARG A 205 1.67 25.80 -30.55
C ARG A 205 2.95 26.47 -31.06
N GLU A 206 3.89 25.68 -31.57
CA GLU A 206 5.16 26.16 -32.12
C GLU A 206 5.09 26.48 -33.62
N GLY A 207 3.91 26.37 -34.24
CA GLY A 207 3.65 26.76 -35.64
C GLY A 207 3.94 25.66 -36.66
N ASP A 208 4.23 24.44 -36.22
CA ASP A 208 4.41 23.28 -37.07
C ASP A 208 3.09 22.50 -37.21
N GLN A 209 2.73 22.14 -38.45
CA GLN A 209 1.44 21.52 -38.80
C GLN A 209 1.57 20.04 -39.19
N VAL A 210 2.70 19.38 -38.88
CA VAL A 210 2.86 17.96 -39.18
C VAL A 210 1.93 17.12 -38.29
N GLU A 211 0.89 16.56 -38.89
CA GLU A 211 0.05 15.52 -38.30
C GLU A 211 0.66 14.14 -38.58
N PHE A 212 0.82 13.36 -37.52
CA PHE A 212 1.43 12.03 -37.55
C PHE A 212 0.40 10.91 -37.40
N LEU A 213 -0.66 11.15 -36.63
CA LEU A 213 -1.82 10.27 -36.51
C LEU A 213 -2.84 10.66 -37.57
N SER A 214 -3.37 9.68 -38.30
CA SER A 214 -4.44 9.94 -39.26
C SER A 214 -5.81 9.75 -38.58
N GLU A 215 -6.83 10.49 -39.03
CA GLU A 215 -8.22 10.29 -38.58
C GLU A 215 -8.78 8.91 -38.95
N GLN A 216 -8.09 8.17 -39.84
CA GLN A 216 -8.48 6.82 -40.27
C GLN A 216 -8.00 5.73 -39.31
N ASP A 217 -7.08 6.05 -38.39
CA ASP A 217 -6.53 5.09 -37.45
C ASP A 217 -7.46 4.94 -36.22
N ASP A 218 -8.11 3.79 -36.08
CA ASP A 218 -9.02 3.48 -34.96
C ASP A 218 -8.23 3.03 -33.70
N PHE A 219 -7.44 3.96 -33.15
CA PHE A 219 -6.61 3.72 -31.97
C PHE A 219 -7.41 3.52 -30.67
N ASP A 220 -8.70 3.87 -30.66
CA ASP A 220 -9.58 3.61 -29.52
C ASP A 220 -9.93 2.12 -29.40
N LYS A 221 -9.92 1.39 -30.54
CA LYS A 221 -10.08 -0.07 -30.56
C LYS A 221 -8.75 -0.83 -30.57
N GLN A 222 -7.65 -0.19 -30.99
CA GLN A 222 -6.31 -0.80 -31.05
C GLN A 222 -5.23 0.16 -30.54
N PRO A 223 -5.06 0.30 -29.21
CA PRO A 223 -4.02 1.15 -28.67
C PRO A 223 -2.63 0.63 -29.06
N ARG A 224 -1.66 1.54 -29.23
CA ARG A 224 -0.27 1.19 -29.55
C ARG A 224 0.58 1.28 -28.28
N ARG A 225 0.46 0.28 -27.41
CA ARG A 225 1.18 0.24 -26.14
C ARG A 225 2.51 -0.50 -26.26
N ILE A 226 3.49 -0.02 -25.49
CA ILE A 226 4.77 -0.67 -25.31
C ILE A 226 4.90 -1.07 -23.84
N HIS A 227 5.15 -2.35 -23.60
CA HIS A 227 5.50 -2.90 -22.29
C HIS A 227 7.01 -3.06 -22.17
N PHE A 228 7.57 -2.60 -21.06
CA PHE A 228 8.95 -2.88 -20.67
C PHE A 228 8.91 -3.94 -19.58
N ARG A 229 9.38 -5.15 -19.89
CA ARG A 229 9.33 -6.32 -19.00
C ARG A 229 10.74 -6.80 -18.66
N VAL A 230 10.99 -7.07 -17.38
CA VAL A 230 12.18 -7.78 -16.94
C VAL A 230 11.88 -9.27 -17.01
N VAL A 231 12.61 -10.00 -17.87
CA VAL A 231 12.33 -11.43 -18.13
C VAL A 231 13.28 -12.34 -17.36
N ALA A 232 14.45 -11.84 -17.00
CA ALA A 232 15.40 -12.52 -16.13
C ALA A 232 15.98 -11.55 -15.09
N ALA A 233 15.96 -11.99 -13.85
CA ALA A 233 16.67 -11.45 -12.71
C ALA A 233 17.49 -12.61 -12.12
N SER A 234 18.75 -12.39 -11.75
CA SER A 234 19.56 -13.38 -11.02
C SER A 234 18.94 -13.75 -9.66
N GLU A 235 19.36 -14.85 -9.06
CA GLU A 235 18.72 -15.41 -7.86
C GLU A 235 19.09 -14.64 -6.57
N GLY A 236 18.12 -14.39 -5.68
CA GLY A 236 18.27 -13.50 -4.50
C GLY A 236 17.79 -12.06 -4.74
N GLU A 237 17.09 -11.83 -5.84
CA GLU A 237 16.70 -10.52 -6.40
C GLU A 237 15.22 -10.16 -6.19
N HIS A 238 14.67 -10.62 -5.07
CA HIS A 238 13.41 -10.12 -4.55
C HIS A 238 13.70 -9.48 -3.19
N ASN A 239 13.30 -8.21 -3.07
CA ASN A 239 13.50 -7.36 -1.89
C ASN A 239 14.88 -6.67 -1.79
N ASN A 240 14.92 -5.64 -0.93
CA ASN A 240 15.97 -4.64 -0.67
C ASN A 240 17.34 -5.21 -0.22
N VAL A 241 17.91 -6.14 -0.97
CA VAL A 241 19.27 -6.63 -0.80
C VAL A 241 20.19 -5.70 -1.56
N LYS A 242 20.79 -4.76 -0.83
CA LYS A 242 21.76 -3.80 -1.37
C LYS A 242 22.86 -4.58 -2.11
N ALA A 243 23.08 -4.25 -3.39
CA ALA A 243 24.18 -4.81 -4.15
C ALA A 243 25.52 -4.52 -3.44
N ALA A 244 26.46 -5.46 -3.51
CA ALA A 244 27.83 -5.21 -3.05
C ALA A 244 28.42 -3.98 -3.76
N GLU A 245 29.34 -3.26 -3.11
CA GLU A 245 29.90 -1.97 -3.58
C GLU A 245 30.45 -1.98 -5.02
N ASN A 246 30.74 -3.16 -5.57
CA ASN A 246 31.27 -3.38 -6.92
C ASN A 246 30.32 -4.16 -7.86
N ALA A 247 29.06 -4.38 -7.47
CA ALA A 247 28.10 -5.23 -8.18
C ALA A 247 26.83 -4.45 -8.58
N SER A 248 26.95 -3.18 -8.96
CA SER A 248 25.82 -2.40 -9.50
C SER A 248 25.20 -3.13 -10.68
N ARG A 249 23.88 -3.33 -10.62
CA ARG A 249 23.08 -3.99 -11.67
C ARG A 249 22.45 -2.94 -12.58
N PHE A 250 22.24 -3.32 -13.83
CA PHE A 250 21.72 -2.45 -14.88
C PHE A 250 20.62 -3.14 -15.66
N PHE A 251 19.70 -2.37 -16.22
CA PHE A 251 18.73 -2.87 -17.19
C PHE A 251 19.40 -2.97 -18.56
N LEU A 252 19.55 -4.20 -19.05
CA LEU A 252 20.19 -4.52 -20.31
C LEU A 252 19.13 -5.11 -21.24
N ILE A 253 18.98 -4.56 -22.45
CA ILE A 253 18.09 -5.17 -23.45
C ILE A 253 18.61 -6.58 -23.81
N ARG A 254 17.71 -7.55 -23.97
CA ARG A 254 18.10 -8.92 -24.38
C ARG A 254 18.73 -8.94 -25.77
N ALA A 255 19.77 -9.77 -25.96
CA ALA A 255 20.47 -9.84 -27.24
C ALA A 255 19.78 -10.77 -28.26
N ASP A 256 19.20 -11.87 -27.79
CA ASP A 256 18.58 -12.91 -28.62
C ASP A 256 17.16 -12.56 -29.06
N ASN A 257 16.41 -11.89 -28.19
CA ASN A 257 15.03 -11.52 -28.46
C ASN A 257 14.67 -10.22 -27.69
N PRO A 258 15.12 -9.04 -28.15
CA PRO A 258 14.90 -7.78 -27.43
C PRO A 258 13.45 -7.30 -27.49
N ILE A 259 12.72 -7.61 -28.58
CA ILE A 259 11.30 -7.24 -28.73
C ILE A 259 10.43 -8.42 -29.13
N GLU A 260 9.16 -8.37 -28.76
CA GLU A 260 8.13 -9.36 -29.11
C GLU A 260 6.78 -8.66 -29.20
N PHE A 261 5.87 -9.19 -30.02
CA PHE A 261 4.47 -8.78 -30.01
C PHE A 261 3.67 -9.83 -29.23
N GLU A 262 2.87 -9.37 -28.28
CA GLU A 262 2.03 -10.27 -27.49
C GLU A 262 0.92 -10.87 -28.36
N GLU A 263 0.73 -12.19 -28.30
CA GLU A 263 -0.14 -12.92 -29.23
C GLU A 263 -1.61 -12.53 -29.15
N GLU A 264 -2.10 -12.19 -27.95
CA GLU A 264 -3.51 -11.86 -27.70
C GLU A 264 -3.84 -10.39 -28.02
N SER A 265 -2.95 -9.47 -27.63
CA SER A 265 -3.19 -8.02 -27.70
C SER A 265 -2.56 -7.37 -28.94
N GLY A 266 -1.51 -7.96 -29.51
CA GLY A 266 -0.70 -7.34 -30.56
C GLY A 266 0.13 -6.16 -30.06
N GLU A 267 0.26 -5.97 -28.75
CA GLU A 267 1.05 -4.90 -28.14
C GLU A 267 2.55 -5.25 -28.10
N LEU A 268 3.41 -4.22 -28.16
CA LEU A 268 4.86 -4.41 -28.24
C LEU A 268 5.46 -4.64 -26.85
N VAL A 269 6.27 -5.66 -26.68
CA VAL A 269 7.01 -5.97 -25.44
C VAL A 269 8.51 -5.82 -25.70
N CYS A 270 9.15 -4.89 -24.99
CA CYS A 270 10.60 -4.75 -24.91
C CYS A 270 11.12 -5.52 -23.68
N ARG A 271 12.03 -6.47 -23.90
CA ARG A 271 12.52 -7.39 -22.86
C ARG A 271 13.92 -7.03 -22.37
N PHE A 272 14.04 -6.92 -21.05
CA PHE A 272 15.27 -6.57 -20.36
C PHE A 272 15.71 -7.67 -19.40
N ASP A 273 17.01 -7.76 -19.21
CA ASP A 273 17.64 -8.48 -18.12
C ASP A 273 18.12 -7.45 -17.08
N TYR A 274 17.90 -7.74 -15.80
CA TYR A 274 18.44 -6.93 -14.72
C TYR A 274 19.62 -7.66 -14.09
N ARG A 275 20.85 -7.26 -14.47
CA ARG A 275 22.08 -7.95 -14.04
C ARG A 275 23.28 -7.03 -13.99
N VAL A 276 24.37 -7.50 -13.36
CA VAL A 276 25.67 -6.80 -13.40
C VAL A 276 26.19 -6.83 -14.84
N ASP A 277 26.72 -5.71 -15.30
CA ASP A 277 27.40 -5.62 -16.59
C ASP A 277 28.93 -5.65 -16.39
N PRO A 278 29.62 -6.72 -16.80
CA PRO A 278 31.09 -6.80 -16.72
C PRO A 278 31.80 -5.67 -17.48
N ASN A 279 31.12 -5.04 -18.44
CA ASN A 279 31.69 -3.99 -19.28
C ASN A 279 31.45 -2.58 -18.73
N LYS A 280 30.86 -2.45 -17.53
CA LYS A 280 30.56 -1.14 -16.92
C LYS A 280 31.77 -0.22 -16.92
N SER A 281 31.59 0.98 -17.47
CA SER A 281 32.59 2.06 -17.40
C SER A 281 31.94 3.37 -16.95
N GLY A 282 32.63 4.15 -16.11
CA GLY A 282 32.12 5.42 -15.61
C GLY A 282 31.12 5.27 -14.46
N THR A 283 30.28 6.30 -14.26
CA THR A 283 29.27 6.31 -13.19
C THR A 283 28.04 5.49 -13.57
N ASP A 284 27.34 4.93 -12.59
CA ASP A 284 26.15 4.08 -12.80
C ASP A 284 25.08 4.78 -13.64
N ALA A 285 24.79 6.04 -13.34
CA ALA A 285 23.82 6.83 -14.09
C ALA A 285 24.19 6.98 -15.58
N LYS A 286 25.46 7.29 -15.87
CA LYS A 286 25.94 7.44 -17.25
C LYS A 286 25.99 6.10 -17.98
N TRP A 287 26.32 5.02 -17.27
CA TRP A 287 26.32 3.68 -17.84
C TRP A 287 24.91 3.25 -18.23
N GLN A 288 23.94 3.45 -17.35
CA GLN A 288 22.55 3.15 -17.63
C GLN A 288 22.00 4.01 -18.78
N GLU A 289 22.34 5.30 -18.84
CA GLU A 289 21.98 6.17 -19.97
C GLU A 289 22.53 5.65 -21.31
N LYS A 290 23.80 5.20 -21.32
CA LYS A 290 24.41 4.56 -22.49
C LYS A 290 23.65 3.29 -22.92
N LYS A 291 23.33 2.42 -21.96
CA LYS A 291 22.56 1.18 -22.23
C LYS A 291 21.15 1.45 -22.71
N ASN A 292 20.52 2.50 -22.21
CA ASN A 292 19.21 2.94 -22.68
C ASN A 292 19.25 3.44 -24.14
N ALA A 293 20.33 4.15 -24.53
CA ALA A 293 20.52 4.58 -25.92
C ALA A 293 20.81 3.40 -26.87
N GLU A 294 21.64 2.43 -26.43
CA GLU A 294 21.88 1.17 -27.15
C GLU A 294 20.56 0.39 -27.34
N ALA A 295 19.75 0.27 -26.29
CA ALA A 295 18.45 -0.38 -26.33
C ALA A 295 17.47 0.30 -27.30
N ALA A 296 17.36 1.63 -27.24
CA ALA A 296 16.52 2.40 -28.18
C ALA A 296 16.90 2.14 -29.64
N THR A 297 18.22 2.13 -29.93
CA THR A 297 18.73 1.89 -31.28
C THR A 297 18.41 0.47 -31.74
N LEU A 298 18.60 -0.51 -30.85
CA LEU A 298 18.30 -1.92 -31.15
C LEU A 298 16.81 -2.12 -31.43
N VAL A 299 15.93 -1.59 -30.57
CA VAL A 299 14.47 -1.68 -30.74
C VAL A 299 14.03 -1.06 -32.07
N LEU A 300 14.51 0.14 -32.40
CA LEU A 300 14.20 0.79 -33.68
C LEU A 300 14.71 -0.04 -34.87
N SER A 301 15.93 -0.59 -34.80
CA SER A 301 16.47 -1.41 -35.87
C SER A 301 15.64 -2.68 -36.10
N GLN A 302 15.23 -3.37 -35.03
CA GLN A 302 14.43 -4.58 -35.14
C GLN A 302 13.02 -4.30 -35.67
N LEU A 303 12.37 -3.24 -35.21
CA LEU A 303 11.06 -2.85 -35.75
C LEU A 303 11.14 -2.53 -37.25
N LYS A 304 12.26 -1.95 -37.71
CA LYS A 304 12.51 -1.66 -39.13
C LYS A 304 12.75 -2.93 -39.96
N ASP A 305 13.39 -3.94 -39.37
CA ASP A 305 13.71 -5.19 -40.05
C ASP A 305 12.50 -6.12 -40.20
N LEU A 306 11.44 -5.93 -39.40
CA LEU A 306 10.13 -6.60 -39.52
C LEU A 306 9.31 -6.06 -40.71
N LYS A 307 9.91 -6.08 -41.91
CA LYS A 307 9.30 -5.60 -43.16
C LYS A 307 8.01 -6.37 -43.48
N GLY A 308 6.93 -5.64 -43.75
CA GLY A 308 5.63 -6.20 -44.11
C GLY A 308 4.63 -6.32 -42.95
N ASN A 309 5.07 -6.12 -41.70
CA ASN A 309 4.17 -5.98 -40.56
C ASN A 309 3.75 -4.51 -40.41
N VAL A 310 2.50 -4.21 -40.75
CA VAL A 310 1.92 -2.85 -40.67
C VAL A 310 2.00 -2.30 -39.25
N VAL A 311 1.72 -3.13 -38.25
CA VAL A 311 1.77 -2.75 -36.83
C VAL A 311 3.20 -2.39 -36.42
N ALA A 312 4.20 -3.19 -36.81
CA ALA A 312 5.60 -2.88 -36.52
C ALA A 312 6.06 -1.57 -37.20
N ALA A 313 5.57 -1.29 -38.41
CA ALA A 313 5.82 -0.03 -39.11
C ALA A 313 5.22 1.17 -38.37
N ASP A 314 4.03 1.03 -37.79
CA ASP A 314 3.42 2.06 -36.93
C ASP A 314 4.28 2.34 -35.69
N TYR A 315 4.68 1.29 -34.95
CA TYR A 315 5.54 1.43 -33.77
C TYR A 315 6.88 2.09 -34.13
N HIS A 316 7.52 1.65 -35.22
CA HIS A 316 8.76 2.26 -35.70
C HIS A 316 8.56 3.74 -36.03
N ARG A 317 7.49 4.07 -36.77
CA ARG A 317 7.17 5.46 -37.14
C ARG A 317 6.95 6.32 -35.91
N MET A 318 6.11 5.89 -34.97
CA MET A 318 5.80 6.65 -33.75
C MET A 318 7.04 6.87 -32.86
N LEU A 319 7.84 5.82 -32.64
CA LEU A 319 9.06 5.90 -31.84
C LEU A 319 10.16 6.74 -32.48
N ALA A 320 10.31 6.68 -33.81
CA ALA A 320 11.30 7.46 -34.55
C ALA A 320 10.98 8.96 -34.58
N THR A 321 9.73 9.33 -34.31
CA THR A 321 9.20 10.70 -34.44
C THR A 321 9.29 11.51 -33.16
N LEU A 322 9.29 10.86 -31.99
CA LEU A 322 9.39 11.55 -30.71
C LEU A 322 10.71 12.37 -30.66
N ALA A 323 10.52 13.69 -30.65
CA ALA A 323 11.50 14.69 -31.05
C ALA A 323 12.51 15.05 -29.92
N PRO A 324 13.65 15.67 -30.27
CA PRO A 324 14.80 15.84 -29.41
C PRO A 324 14.57 16.88 -28.30
N THR A 325 15.10 16.62 -27.10
CA THR A 325 15.23 17.67 -26.08
C THR A 325 16.16 18.79 -26.54
N LYS A 326 15.84 20.03 -26.11
CA LYS A 326 16.65 21.26 -26.26
C LYS A 326 18.18 21.13 -26.08
N ASN A 327 18.69 20.10 -25.41
CA ASN A 327 20.12 19.91 -25.14
C ASN A 327 20.79 18.72 -25.87
N GLN A 328 20.10 17.94 -26.71
CA GLN A 328 20.73 16.86 -27.49
C GLN A 328 20.04 16.70 -28.85
N LYS A 329 20.76 16.98 -29.93
CA LYS A 329 20.26 16.91 -31.32
C LYS A 329 19.90 15.48 -31.79
N ASP A 330 20.35 14.44 -31.07
CA ASP A 330 20.21 13.04 -31.51
C ASP A 330 19.35 12.14 -30.61
N ALA A 331 18.60 12.69 -29.64
CA ALA A 331 17.83 11.89 -28.68
C ALA A 331 16.48 11.39 -29.26
N ARG A 332 16.53 10.50 -30.25
CA ARG A 332 15.36 9.74 -30.73
C ARG A 332 15.15 8.54 -29.80
N CYS A 333 13.98 8.44 -29.17
CA CYS A 333 13.55 7.34 -28.29
C CYS A 333 14.33 7.12 -26.96
N SER A 334 15.59 7.57 -26.82
CA SER A 334 16.43 7.30 -25.64
C SER A 334 15.88 7.88 -24.33
N LYS A 335 15.15 9.00 -24.39
CA LYS A 335 14.64 9.71 -23.19
C LYS A 335 13.44 9.05 -22.52
N SER A 336 12.59 8.37 -23.29
CA SER A 336 11.54 7.54 -22.71
C SER A 336 12.14 6.36 -21.94
N ILE A 337 13.33 5.89 -22.34
CA ILE A 337 14.05 4.82 -21.65
C ILE A 337 14.90 5.38 -20.48
N SER A 338 15.53 6.56 -20.61
CA SER A 338 16.38 7.13 -19.56
C SER A 338 15.66 7.86 -18.43
N ARG A 339 14.39 8.28 -18.60
CA ARG A 339 13.53 8.66 -17.47
C ARG A 339 13.19 7.47 -16.56
N ASN A 340 13.35 6.24 -17.05
CA ASN A 340 12.86 5.02 -16.39
C ASN A 340 13.90 4.33 -15.50
N THR A 341 15.08 4.93 -15.32
CA THR A 341 16.12 4.44 -14.40
C THR A 341 16.40 5.41 -13.25
N GLN A 342 15.65 6.52 -13.17
CA GLN A 342 15.63 7.40 -12.02
C GLN A 342 14.17 7.55 -11.57
N LEU A 343 13.90 7.02 -10.38
CA LEU A 343 12.64 7.18 -9.67
C LEU A 343 12.31 8.68 -9.57
N GLU A 344 11.21 9.13 -10.19
CA GLU A 344 10.33 10.13 -9.59
C GLU A 344 9.02 10.29 -10.38
N THR A 345 7.93 10.30 -9.63
CA THR A 345 6.55 10.53 -10.04
C THR A 345 6.34 11.96 -10.51
N THR A 346 6.16 12.21 -11.81
CA THR A 346 5.44 13.39 -12.31
C THR A 346 4.81 13.15 -13.69
N PRO A 347 3.63 13.76 -13.96
CA PRO A 347 2.88 13.54 -15.19
C PRO A 347 3.57 14.19 -16.41
N ILE A 348 3.34 13.56 -17.56
CA ILE A 348 3.90 13.90 -18.87
C ILE A 348 3.36 15.26 -19.34
N THR A 349 4.17 16.30 -19.16
CA THR A 349 4.12 17.55 -19.92
C THR A 349 5.53 18.16 -19.98
N SER A 350 6.10 18.16 -21.19
CA SER A 350 7.30 18.89 -21.60
C SER A 350 8.69 18.34 -21.20
N PHE A 351 9.61 18.62 -22.11
CA PHE A 351 10.90 17.98 -22.34
C PHE A 351 12.01 19.00 -22.08
N THR A 352 12.26 19.45 -20.85
CA THR A 352 13.55 20.08 -20.43
C THR A 352 13.67 20.33 -18.92
N LYS A 353 14.93 20.28 -18.44
CA LYS A 353 15.47 20.61 -17.09
C LYS A 353 15.39 19.49 -16.05
N ILE A 354 16.40 19.22 -15.22
CA ILE A 354 17.76 19.77 -15.01
C ILE A 354 18.59 18.69 -14.30
N SER A 355 19.90 18.69 -14.57
CA SER A 355 20.93 18.22 -13.64
C SER A 355 20.84 18.99 -12.31
N ALA A 356 20.04 18.52 -11.35
CA ALA A 356 20.07 18.96 -9.95
C ALA A 356 19.28 17.98 -9.07
N ALA A 357 19.88 16.83 -8.77
CA ALA A 357 19.58 15.98 -7.63
C ALA A 357 20.74 14.97 -7.48
N PHE A 358 21.94 15.52 -7.32
CA PHE A 358 23.01 14.95 -6.51
C PHE A 358 23.42 16.02 -5.51
#